data_AF-A0A947H749-F1
#
_entry.id   AF-A0A947H749-F1
#
_cell.length_a   1.000
_cell.length_b   1.000
_cell.length_c   1.000
_cell.angle_alpha   90.00
_cell.angle_beta   90.00
_cell.angle_gamma   90.00
#
_symmetry.space_group_name_H-M   'P 1'
#
loop_
_entity.id
_entity.type
_entity.pdbx_description
1 polymer ?
#
loop_
_entity_poly.entity_id
_entity_poly.type
_entity_poly.pdbx_seq_one_letter_code
_entity_poly.pdbx_strand_id
1 'polypeptide(L)'
;MSGIVVISPWKESAAPTLARSLPPPATAPPPSKNPTAAEPIQPADQLQLSTGSTKATALPAQPLKLPHSGFVKNNHGQFSVEGKPFRYVGTNMYSLAKEKPEVQEKMLKDAAEHGFTVVRFWAYENYGATPEILQRLCDLAAKYQLKLIPCLADRWVMSEADRKDDHFYKAGFERSYLPRVLDMTEKLKDRPEIMLWELVNEPETEEFESMYHFSKTVSEAIKKTNPNHLISLGTIGGIGDKFGSQLSRLSTESFRKLYAIPSLDAASIHNYSYDATLLERLDILARFSGEHEKGAQFGKADQVLSWASRKVDNWALNTLGVQIQNPLTLRGRWDQMNQENIQIAQDLGKPLYIGEVGFKQTHGEDRQKLLRLDIARSMQAGVQGYTLWSYQAQGKSMDGHDYGFDDRDNLAPVVKEWNQYFSAQAADPELAKSLKLPAGDNFSGLHQMGNAIQSTAQGAVSIMATGAKQVYRGIEVLDRRLGDTVPDLLYGWLN
;
A
#
# COMPACT_ATOMS: atom_id res chain seq x y z
N MET A 1 -26.88 -3.76 43.23
CA MET A 1 -27.14 -2.31 43.29
C MET A 1 -26.20 -1.65 42.29
N SER A 2 -26.82 -1.10 41.26
CA SER A 2 -26.21 -0.46 40.10
C SER A 2 -25.79 0.97 40.44
N GLY A 3 -24.75 1.48 39.79
CA GLY A 3 -24.32 2.87 39.90
C GLY A 3 -23.63 3.32 38.62
N ILE A 4 -24.42 3.74 37.64
CA ILE A 4 -24.03 4.34 36.37
C ILE A 4 -23.54 5.77 36.63
N VAL A 5 -22.39 6.16 36.06
CA VAL A 5 -21.98 7.56 35.94
C VAL A 5 -22.24 8.01 34.50
N VAL A 6 -23.20 8.93 34.36
CA VAL A 6 -23.53 9.64 33.12
C VAL A 6 -22.65 10.88 33.03
N ILE A 7 -21.94 11.05 31.91
CA ILE A 7 -21.24 12.30 31.58
C ILE A 7 -22.15 13.07 30.60
N SER A 8 -22.63 14.23 31.05
CA SER A 8 -23.48 15.18 30.30
C SER A 8 -22.67 16.09 29.36
N PRO A 9 -23.30 16.67 28.31
CA PRO A 9 -22.61 17.32 27.19
C PRO A 9 -22.19 18.77 27.47
N TRP A 10 -21.15 19.18 26.75
CA TRP A 10 -20.51 20.49 26.76
C TRP A 10 -21.46 21.61 26.31
N LYS A 11 -21.46 22.72 27.08
CA LYS A 11 -22.09 24.01 26.73
C LYS A 11 -21.14 24.86 25.89
N GLU A 12 -21.67 25.44 24.82
CA GLU A 12 -21.07 26.53 24.05
C GLU A 12 -20.81 27.76 24.91
N SER A 13 -19.67 28.41 24.72
CA SER A 13 -19.40 29.76 25.23
C SER A 13 -19.00 30.70 24.09
N ALA A 14 -19.69 31.83 24.04
CA ALA A 14 -19.68 32.86 23.00
C ALA A 14 -18.35 33.60 22.81
N ALA A 15 -18.19 34.14 21.61
CA ALA A 15 -17.10 34.99 21.14
C ALA A 15 -17.08 36.39 21.81
N PRO A 16 -15.91 37.07 21.84
CA PRO A 16 -15.85 38.52 21.94
C PRO A 16 -15.52 39.16 20.59
N THR A 17 -16.42 40.05 20.16
CA THR A 17 -16.23 41.06 19.12
C THR A 17 -15.24 42.14 19.56
N LEU A 18 -14.20 42.41 18.76
CA LEU A 18 -13.51 43.71 18.74
C LEU A 18 -13.27 44.12 17.29
N ALA A 19 -14.00 45.15 16.87
CA ALA A 19 -13.87 45.81 15.59
C ALA A 19 -12.63 46.72 15.57
N ARG A 20 -11.81 46.60 14.52
CA ARG A 20 -10.93 47.69 14.06
C ARG A 20 -10.91 47.67 12.54
N SER A 21 -11.30 48.80 11.97
CA SER A 21 -11.49 49.08 10.55
C SER A 21 -10.17 49.06 9.77
N LEU A 22 -10.15 48.37 8.63
CA LEU A 22 -9.09 48.43 7.63
C LEU A 22 -9.44 49.48 6.55
N PRO A 23 -8.47 50.26 6.03
CA PRO A 23 -8.70 51.19 4.93
C PRO A 23 -8.80 50.48 3.56
N PRO A 24 -9.46 51.08 2.55
CA PRO A 24 -9.74 50.43 1.27
C PRO A 24 -8.49 50.30 0.36
N PRO A 25 -8.48 49.35 -0.59
CA PRO A 25 -7.33 49.07 -1.44
C PRO A 25 -7.09 50.15 -2.49
N ALA A 26 -5.81 50.44 -2.74
CA ALA A 26 -5.34 51.37 -3.76
C ALA A 26 -5.50 50.80 -5.19
N THR A 27 -5.87 51.68 -6.11
CA THR A 27 -6.07 51.45 -7.55
C THR A 27 -4.75 51.24 -8.29
N ALA A 28 -4.71 50.25 -9.20
CA ALA A 28 -3.57 50.01 -10.08
C ALA A 28 -3.57 50.99 -11.29
N PRO A 29 -2.41 51.53 -11.71
CA PRO A 29 -2.32 52.38 -12.90
C PRO A 29 -2.19 51.56 -14.20
N PRO A 30 -2.62 52.09 -15.37
CA PRO A 30 -2.56 51.36 -16.64
C PRO A 30 -1.22 51.59 -17.37
N PRO A 31 -0.66 50.59 -18.08
CA PRO A 31 0.45 50.84 -18.99
C PRO A 31 0.00 51.03 -20.44
N SER A 32 0.65 52.03 -21.05
CA SER A 32 0.53 52.55 -22.40
C SER A 32 1.28 51.71 -23.46
N LYS A 33 0.96 51.99 -24.72
CA LYS A 33 1.27 51.32 -25.99
C LYS A 33 2.78 51.21 -26.35
N ASN A 34 3.11 50.11 -27.06
CA ASN A 34 4.29 49.70 -27.87
C ASN A 34 4.84 50.77 -28.87
N PRO A 35 5.93 50.57 -29.68
CA PRO A 35 6.74 49.34 -29.96
C PRO A 35 8.29 49.51 -30.12
N THR A 36 9.04 48.38 -30.15
CA THR A 36 10.11 48.13 -31.16
C THR A 36 10.47 46.64 -31.23
N ALA A 37 10.85 46.19 -32.42
CA ALA A 37 10.89 44.80 -32.88
C ALA A 37 12.23 44.08 -32.68
N ALA A 38 12.18 42.75 -32.55
CA ALA A 38 13.26 41.81 -32.87
C ALA A 38 12.65 40.51 -33.42
N GLU A 39 13.27 39.95 -34.47
CA GLU A 39 12.75 38.92 -35.38
C GLU A 39 12.57 37.50 -34.79
N PRO A 40 11.69 36.66 -35.37
CA PRO A 40 11.43 35.30 -34.90
C PRO A 40 12.37 34.26 -35.52
N ILE A 41 12.98 33.43 -34.67
CA ILE A 41 13.70 32.21 -35.05
C ILE A 41 12.68 31.09 -35.28
N GLN A 42 12.75 30.42 -36.44
CA GLN A 42 11.88 29.30 -36.80
C GLN A 42 12.24 28.01 -36.04
N PRO A 43 11.28 27.20 -35.57
CA PRO A 43 11.54 25.86 -35.03
C PRO A 43 11.54 24.82 -36.16
N ALA A 44 12.71 24.24 -36.43
CA ALA A 44 12.84 22.96 -37.12
C ALA A 44 12.94 21.82 -36.09
N ASP A 45 12.48 20.64 -36.51
CA ASP A 45 12.54 19.33 -35.84
C ASP A 45 11.47 19.04 -34.77
N GLN A 46 10.21 18.94 -35.23
CA GLN A 46 9.23 18.06 -34.58
C GLN A 46 9.57 16.59 -34.91
N LEU A 47 9.99 15.84 -33.88
CA LEU A 47 10.02 14.38 -33.88
C LEU A 47 8.62 13.84 -34.22
N GLN A 48 8.47 13.28 -35.42
CA GLN A 48 7.27 12.56 -35.84
C GLN A 48 7.16 11.25 -35.06
N LEU A 49 6.24 11.20 -34.09
CA LEU A 49 5.73 9.94 -33.55
C LEU A 49 4.91 9.23 -34.63
N SER A 50 5.42 8.11 -35.13
CA SER A 50 4.71 7.25 -36.07
C SER A 50 3.42 6.71 -35.44
N THR A 51 2.26 7.14 -35.95
CA THR A 51 0.95 6.61 -35.58
C THR A 51 0.67 5.31 -36.32
N GLY A 52 1.31 4.22 -35.87
CA GLY A 52 0.91 2.87 -36.24
C GLY A 52 -0.44 2.53 -35.61
N SER A 53 -1.54 2.80 -36.34
CA SER A 53 -2.90 2.42 -35.94
C SER A 53 -3.08 0.91 -36.04
N THR A 54 -2.79 0.20 -34.95
CA THR A 54 -3.43 -1.09 -34.69
C THR A 54 -4.78 -0.80 -34.05
N LYS A 55 -5.87 -1.30 -34.66
CA LYS A 55 -7.22 -1.17 -34.09
C LYS A 55 -7.25 -1.90 -32.74
N ALA A 56 -7.08 -1.16 -31.66
CA ALA A 56 -7.24 -1.66 -30.31
C ALA A 56 -8.71 -2.06 -30.09
N THR A 57 -8.94 -3.31 -29.69
CA THR A 57 -10.29 -3.82 -29.47
C THR A 57 -10.71 -3.46 -28.03
N ALA A 58 -11.92 -2.92 -27.86
CA ALA A 58 -12.49 -2.64 -26.54
C ALA A 58 -12.73 -3.95 -25.77
N LEU A 59 -12.66 -3.90 -24.43
CA LEU A 59 -12.97 -5.06 -23.57
C LEU A 59 -14.38 -5.57 -23.90
N PRO A 60 -14.56 -6.87 -24.16
CA PRO A 60 -15.89 -7.41 -24.38
C PRO A 60 -16.70 -7.28 -23.09
N ALA A 61 -17.97 -6.91 -23.21
CA ALA A 61 -18.91 -6.88 -22.09
C ALA A 61 -19.27 -8.32 -21.68
N GLN A 62 -18.33 -9.01 -21.03
CA GLN A 62 -18.54 -10.33 -20.44
C GLN A 62 -18.56 -10.24 -18.91
N PRO A 63 -19.38 -11.06 -18.23
CA PRO A 63 -19.34 -11.17 -16.78
C PRO A 63 -17.95 -11.61 -16.32
N LEU A 64 -17.49 -11.11 -15.17
CA LEU A 64 -16.27 -11.58 -14.53
C LEU A 64 -16.35 -13.09 -14.34
N LYS A 65 -15.53 -13.83 -15.09
CA LYS A 65 -15.35 -15.28 -14.99
C LYS A 65 -13.90 -15.55 -14.62
N LEU A 66 -13.46 -15.08 -13.46
CA LEU A 66 -12.20 -15.59 -12.95
C LEU A 66 -12.35 -17.08 -12.65
N PRO A 67 -11.31 -17.91 -12.85
CA PRO A 67 -11.31 -19.26 -12.35
C PRO A 67 -11.34 -19.20 -10.82
N HIS A 68 -12.53 -19.32 -10.24
CA HIS A 68 -12.76 -19.35 -8.80
C HIS A 68 -12.84 -20.79 -8.28
N SER A 69 -13.08 -21.76 -9.18
CA SER A 69 -12.93 -23.19 -8.91
C SER A 69 -11.44 -23.55 -8.87
N GLY A 70 -10.99 -24.17 -7.78
CA GLY A 70 -9.61 -24.66 -7.64
C GLY A 70 -8.68 -23.78 -6.81
N PHE A 71 -7.58 -24.38 -6.34
CA PHE A 71 -6.58 -23.72 -5.51
C PHE A 71 -5.71 -22.77 -6.35
N VAL A 72 -5.41 -21.60 -5.79
CA VAL A 72 -4.38 -20.72 -6.33
C VAL A 72 -3.01 -21.36 -6.09
N LYS A 73 -2.15 -21.37 -7.11
CA LYS A 73 -0.80 -21.95 -7.07
C LYS A 73 0.25 -20.93 -7.51
N ASN A 74 1.48 -21.07 -7.01
CA ASN A 74 2.64 -20.43 -7.59
C ASN A 74 3.08 -21.26 -8.82
N ASN A 75 3.03 -20.63 -9.99
CA ASN A 75 3.58 -21.13 -11.23
C ASN A 75 4.73 -20.24 -11.66
N HIS A 76 5.96 -20.58 -11.26
CA HIS A 76 7.20 -19.88 -11.62
C HIS A 76 7.16 -18.35 -11.41
N GLY A 77 6.68 -17.91 -10.25
CA GLY A 77 6.61 -16.48 -9.92
C GLY A 77 5.30 -15.80 -10.32
N GLN A 78 4.31 -16.56 -10.80
CA GLN A 78 2.98 -16.06 -11.13
C GLN A 78 1.91 -16.82 -10.34
N PHE A 79 0.87 -16.12 -9.91
CA PHE A 79 -0.31 -16.82 -9.39
C PHE A 79 -1.07 -17.46 -10.55
N SER A 80 -1.58 -18.66 -10.32
CA SER A 80 -2.40 -19.38 -11.31
C SER A 80 -3.51 -20.17 -10.64
N VAL A 81 -4.59 -20.41 -11.38
CA VAL A 81 -5.65 -21.36 -11.02
C VAL A 81 -5.85 -22.26 -12.22
N GLU A 82 -5.74 -23.58 -12.03
CA GLU A 82 -5.85 -24.57 -13.11
C GLU A 82 -4.92 -24.28 -14.31
N GLY A 83 -3.70 -23.78 -14.03
CA GLY A 83 -2.70 -23.42 -15.04
C GLY A 83 -2.93 -22.09 -15.75
N LYS A 84 -4.05 -21.40 -15.50
CA LYS A 84 -4.35 -20.08 -16.05
C LYS A 84 -3.83 -18.97 -15.13
N PRO A 85 -3.29 -17.86 -15.66
CA PRO A 85 -2.87 -16.73 -14.83
C PRO A 85 -4.00 -16.22 -13.94
N PHE A 86 -3.67 -15.89 -12.69
CA PHE A 86 -4.62 -15.34 -11.73
C PHE A 86 -4.08 -14.01 -11.18
N ARG A 87 -4.57 -12.91 -11.74
CA ARG A 87 -4.27 -11.55 -11.26
C ARG A 87 -5.52 -10.91 -10.69
N TYR A 88 -5.35 -10.01 -9.73
CA TYR A 88 -6.50 -9.42 -9.05
C TYR A 88 -6.26 -8.00 -8.54
N VAL A 89 -7.35 -7.24 -8.52
CA VAL A 89 -7.59 -6.13 -7.61
C VAL A 89 -8.54 -6.62 -6.51
N GLY A 90 -8.07 -6.59 -5.27
CA GLY A 90 -8.79 -7.04 -4.09
C GLY A 90 -9.00 -5.90 -3.08
N THR A 91 -9.56 -6.26 -1.94
CA THR A 91 -9.76 -5.32 -0.83
C THR A 91 -9.46 -5.94 0.53
N ASN A 92 -9.02 -5.11 1.46
CA ASN A 92 -8.96 -5.43 2.87
C ASN A 92 -10.32 -5.17 3.52
N MET A 93 -10.72 -6.11 4.38
CA MET A 93 -11.90 -6.08 5.24
C MET A 93 -11.49 -6.62 6.61
N TYR A 94 -10.60 -5.91 7.30
CA TYR A 94 -9.93 -6.40 8.50
C TYR A 94 -10.89 -6.94 9.57
N SER A 95 -12.10 -6.36 9.67
CA SER A 95 -13.14 -6.74 10.65
C SER A 95 -13.91 -8.01 10.30
N LEU A 96 -13.78 -8.56 9.08
CA LEU A 96 -14.70 -9.57 8.55
C LEU A 96 -14.96 -10.73 9.51
N ALA A 97 -13.92 -11.31 10.12
CA ALA A 97 -14.08 -12.46 11.02
C ALA A 97 -14.86 -12.14 12.30
N LYS A 98 -14.70 -10.93 12.88
CA LYS A 98 -15.38 -10.53 14.13
C LYS A 98 -16.84 -10.08 13.95
N GLU A 99 -17.24 -9.77 12.72
CA GLU A 99 -18.59 -9.26 12.44
C GLU A 99 -19.65 -10.38 12.55
N LYS A 100 -20.91 -9.97 12.72
CA LYS A 100 -22.05 -10.89 12.74
C LYS A 100 -22.28 -11.55 11.37
N PRO A 101 -22.86 -12.76 11.30
CA PRO A 101 -23.06 -13.49 10.04
C PRO A 101 -23.73 -12.67 8.92
N GLU A 102 -24.77 -11.90 9.26
CA GLU A 102 -25.49 -11.05 8.30
C GLU A 102 -24.62 -9.89 7.76
N VAL A 103 -23.72 -9.37 8.59
CA VAL A 103 -22.76 -8.33 8.19
C VAL A 103 -21.66 -8.93 7.34
N GLN A 104 -21.17 -10.13 7.67
CA GLN A 104 -20.18 -10.85 6.87
C GLN A 104 -20.68 -11.12 5.46
N GLU A 105 -21.90 -11.63 5.32
CA GLU A 105 -22.52 -11.86 4.01
C GLU A 105 -22.67 -10.55 3.23
N LYS A 106 -23.16 -9.48 3.88
CA LYS A 106 -23.28 -8.17 3.25
C LYS A 106 -21.93 -7.65 2.76
N MET A 107 -20.89 -7.71 3.58
CA MET A 107 -19.55 -7.25 3.23
C MET A 107 -19.00 -7.99 2.00
N LEU A 108 -19.08 -9.33 1.98
CA LEU A 108 -18.60 -10.13 0.85
C LEU A 108 -19.45 -9.91 -0.41
N LYS A 109 -20.78 -9.78 -0.27
CA LYS A 109 -21.67 -9.43 -1.39
C LYS A 109 -21.29 -8.07 -1.98
N ASP A 110 -21.15 -7.05 -1.15
CA ASP A 110 -20.82 -5.68 -1.59
C ASP A 110 -19.44 -5.67 -2.29
N ALA A 111 -18.46 -6.42 -1.78
CA ALA A 111 -17.15 -6.56 -2.43
C ALA A 111 -17.27 -7.12 -3.85
N ALA A 112 -18.01 -8.21 -4.02
CA ALA A 112 -18.24 -8.83 -5.32
C ALA A 112 -19.02 -7.90 -6.27
N GLU A 113 -20.02 -7.16 -5.78
CA GLU A 113 -20.79 -6.19 -6.57
C GLU A 113 -19.93 -4.99 -7.02
N HIS A 114 -18.88 -4.65 -6.27
CA HIS A 114 -17.88 -3.64 -6.63
C HIS A 114 -16.79 -4.17 -7.56
N GLY A 115 -16.83 -5.47 -7.90
CA GLY A 115 -15.91 -6.11 -8.83
C GLY A 115 -14.62 -6.59 -8.19
N PHE A 116 -14.50 -6.56 -6.86
CA PHE A 116 -13.38 -7.20 -6.18
C PHE A 116 -13.46 -8.72 -6.32
N THR A 117 -12.30 -9.35 -6.34
CA THR A 117 -12.19 -10.80 -6.55
C THR A 117 -11.41 -11.52 -5.45
N VAL A 118 -10.72 -10.75 -4.59
CA VAL A 118 -9.97 -11.24 -3.43
C VAL A 118 -10.24 -10.34 -2.23
N VAL A 119 -10.46 -10.95 -1.06
CA VAL A 119 -10.67 -10.25 0.22
C VAL A 119 -9.63 -10.69 1.24
N ARG A 120 -8.85 -9.73 1.76
CA ARG A 120 -7.89 -9.93 2.86
C ARG A 120 -8.50 -9.47 4.18
N PHE A 121 -8.29 -10.22 5.26
CA PHE A 121 -8.87 -9.90 6.58
C PHE A 121 -8.09 -10.54 7.73
N TRP A 122 -8.30 -10.05 8.94
CA TRP A 122 -7.70 -10.63 10.15
C TRP A 122 -8.45 -11.88 10.60
N ALA A 123 -7.70 -12.95 10.88
CA ALA A 123 -8.19 -14.29 11.11
C ALA A 123 -7.49 -14.98 12.29
N TYR A 124 -7.31 -14.26 13.40
CA TYR A 124 -6.82 -14.82 14.67
C TYR A 124 -7.92 -14.93 15.73
N GLU A 125 -7.78 -15.90 16.62
CA GLU A 125 -8.81 -16.30 17.60
C GLU A 125 -9.32 -15.14 18.46
N ASN A 126 -8.41 -14.31 18.99
CA ASN A 126 -8.76 -13.13 19.80
C ASN A 126 -9.42 -12.01 18.99
N TYR A 127 -9.62 -12.22 17.69
CA TYR A 127 -10.37 -11.37 16.77
C TYR A 127 -11.62 -12.08 16.21
N GLY A 128 -12.11 -13.09 16.90
CA GLY A 128 -13.34 -13.79 16.54
C GLY A 128 -13.18 -14.80 15.40
N ALA A 129 -11.96 -15.16 15.01
CA ALA A 129 -11.76 -16.18 13.98
C ALA A 129 -11.69 -17.59 14.59
N THR A 130 -12.71 -18.41 14.33
CA THR A 130 -12.71 -19.86 14.59
C THR A 130 -12.75 -20.63 13.27
N PRO A 131 -12.41 -21.94 13.25
CA PRO A 131 -12.57 -22.75 12.05
C PRO A 131 -14.00 -22.70 11.48
N GLU A 132 -15.03 -22.70 12.33
CA GLU A 132 -16.43 -22.65 11.92
C GLU A 132 -16.78 -21.33 11.22
N ILE A 133 -16.24 -20.22 11.73
CA ILE A 133 -16.43 -18.90 11.11
C ILE A 133 -15.71 -18.84 9.76
N LEU A 134 -14.48 -19.33 9.67
CA LEU A 134 -13.74 -19.38 8.41
C LEU A 134 -14.41 -20.30 7.38
N GLN A 135 -15.01 -21.41 7.81
CA GLN A 135 -15.81 -22.29 6.95
C GLN A 135 -16.99 -21.55 6.35
N ARG A 136 -17.77 -20.84 7.18
CA ARG A 136 -18.87 -19.99 6.72
C ARG A 136 -18.39 -18.91 5.76
N LEU A 137 -17.28 -18.24 6.05
CA LEU A 137 -16.70 -17.23 5.16
C LEU A 137 -16.27 -17.83 3.82
N CYS A 138 -15.72 -19.04 3.82
CA CYS A 138 -15.41 -19.75 2.58
C CYS A 138 -16.69 -20.12 1.82
N ASP A 139 -17.78 -20.52 2.47
CA ASP A 139 -19.07 -20.80 1.81
C ASP A 139 -19.64 -19.53 1.14
N LEU A 140 -19.53 -18.39 1.82
CA LEU A 140 -19.91 -17.10 1.26
C LEU A 140 -18.98 -16.68 0.12
N ALA A 141 -17.68 -16.89 0.26
CA ALA A 141 -16.71 -16.60 -0.80
C ALA A 141 -16.99 -17.44 -2.05
N ALA A 142 -17.34 -18.73 -1.90
CA ALA A 142 -17.79 -19.57 -2.99
C ALA A 142 -19.07 -19.02 -3.64
N LYS A 143 -20.08 -18.65 -2.83
CA LYS A 143 -21.34 -18.05 -3.30
C LYS A 143 -21.13 -16.78 -4.12
N TYR A 144 -20.16 -15.94 -3.73
CA TYR A 144 -19.88 -14.65 -4.37
C TYR A 144 -18.66 -14.68 -5.30
N GLN A 145 -18.09 -15.86 -5.59
CA GLN A 145 -16.94 -16.05 -6.47
C GLN A 145 -15.70 -15.24 -6.06
N LEU A 146 -15.43 -15.18 -4.76
CA LEU A 146 -14.28 -14.50 -4.17
C LEU A 146 -13.20 -15.50 -3.74
N LYS A 147 -11.96 -15.02 -3.65
CA LYS A 147 -10.90 -15.69 -2.88
C LYS A 147 -10.62 -14.94 -1.58
N LEU A 148 -10.07 -15.66 -0.60
CA LEU A 148 -9.79 -15.17 0.74
C LEU A 148 -8.29 -15.20 1.04
N ILE A 149 -7.81 -14.15 1.72
CA ILE A 149 -6.48 -14.09 2.33
C ILE A 149 -6.65 -13.87 3.84
N PRO A 150 -6.73 -14.94 4.64
CA PRO A 150 -6.82 -14.84 6.09
C PRO A 150 -5.44 -14.57 6.69
N CYS A 151 -5.34 -13.53 7.51
CA CYS A 151 -4.11 -13.16 8.22
C CYS A 151 -4.13 -13.65 9.67
N LEU A 152 -3.21 -14.53 10.03
CA LEU A 152 -3.28 -15.41 11.21
C LEU A 152 -2.78 -14.75 12.51
N ALA A 153 -2.26 -13.54 12.44
CA ALA A 153 -1.90 -12.69 13.57
C ALA A 153 -1.76 -11.25 13.09
N ASP A 154 -1.68 -10.32 14.03
CA ASP A 154 -1.38 -8.92 13.75
C ASP A 154 -0.29 -8.41 14.68
N ARG A 155 0.64 -7.62 14.13
CA ARG A 155 1.71 -6.96 14.89
C ARG A 155 1.16 -5.85 15.79
N TRP A 156 0.04 -5.23 15.41
CA TRP A 156 -0.45 -3.99 16.02
C TRP A 156 -1.59 -4.16 17.03
N VAL A 157 -2.09 -5.39 17.25
CA VAL A 157 -3.07 -5.64 18.30
C VAL A 157 -2.50 -5.28 19.67
N MET A 158 -3.19 -4.35 20.33
CA MET A 158 -2.76 -3.57 21.49
C MET A 158 -2.92 -4.26 22.85
N SER A 159 -3.27 -5.55 22.89
CA SER A 159 -3.25 -6.29 24.16
C SER A 159 -1.80 -6.70 24.44
N GLU A 160 -1.24 -6.36 25.61
CA GLU A 160 0.12 -6.79 25.98
C GLU A 160 0.28 -8.31 25.89
N ALA A 161 -0.79 -9.06 26.18
CA ALA A 161 -0.82 -10.52 26.11
C ALA A 161 -0.72 -11.07 24.67
N ASP A 162 -1.09 -10.29 23.66
CA ASP A 162 -1.07 -10.70 22.25
C ASP A 162 0.02 -9.99 21.42
N ARG A 163 0.91 -9.22 22.06
CA ARG A 163 1.96 -8.52 21.33
C ARG A 163 2.89 -9.50 20.63
N LYS A 164 3.16 -9.24 19.35
CA LYS A 164 4.11 -10.00 18.52
C LYS A 164 5.46 -9.29 18.54
N ASP A 165 6.16 -9.38 19.66
CA ASP A 165 7.48 -8.78 19.89
C ASP A 165 8.63 -9.78 19.72
N ASP A 166 9.86 -9.37 20.02
CA ASP A 166 11.06 -10.21 19.89
C ASP A 166 10.94 -11.53 20.67
N HIS A 167 10.31 -11.52 21.85
CA HIS A 167 10.10 -12.75 22.64
C HIS A 167 9.13 -13.70 21.92
N PHE A 168 8.09 -13.17 21.29
CA PHE A 168 7.19 -13.95 20.45
C PHE A 168 7.94 -14.66 19.31
N TYR A 169 8.72 -13.94 18.50
CA TYR A 169 9.41 -14.52 17.35
C TYR A 169 10.55 -15.47 17.74
N LYS A 170 11.25 -15.20 18.83
CA LYS A 170 12.38 -16.03 19.27
C LYS A 170 11.96 -17.44 19.71
N ALA A 171 10.83 -17.55 20.42
CA ALA A 171 10.33 -18.85 20.92
C ALA A 171 8.84 -18.82 21.33
N GLY A 172 8.28 -17.65 21.64
CA GLY A 172 6.91 -17.55 22.17
C GLY A 172 5.84 -18.11 21.24
N PHE A 173 6.05 -18.04 19.91
CA PHE A 173 5.12 -18.54 18.91
C PHE A 173 4.85 -20.04 19.03
N GLU A 174 5.84 -20.84 19.47
CA GLU A 174 5.72 -22.30 19.53
C GLU A 174 4.67 -22.76 20.54
N ARG A 175 4.47 -21.98 21.62
CA ARG A 175 3.65 -22.39 22.75
C ARG A 175 2.15 -22.36 22.44
N SER A 176 1.69 -21.31 21.77
CA SER A 176 0.25 -21.08 21.58
C SER A 176 -0.12 -20.67 20.16
N TYR A 177 0.76 -20.00 19.42
CA TYR A 177 0.44 -19.58 18.06
C TYR A 177 0.53 -20.76 17.09
N LEU A 178 1.64 -21.50 17.08
CA LEU A 178 1.86 -22.60 16.15
C LEU A 178 0.78 -23.69 16.26
N PRO A 179 0.45 -24.24 17.45
CA PRO A 179 -0.60 -25.26 17.55
C PRO A 179 -1.97 -24.78 17.04
N ARG A 180 -2.33 -23.53 17.34
CA ARG A 180 -3.61 -22.94 16.89
C ARG A 180 -3.65 -22.74 15.38
N VAL A 181 -2.55 -22.26 14.79
CA VAL A 181 -2.45 -22.08 13.34
C VAL A 181 -2.49 -23.42 12.62
N LEU A 182 -1.84 -24.46 13.15
CA LEU A 182 -1.93 -25.80 12.57
C LEU A 182 -3.36 -26.36 12.62
N ASP A 183 -4.03 -26.25 13.76
CA ASP A 183 -5.43 -26.69 13.90
C ASP A 183 -6.37 -25.96 12.92
N MET A 184 -6.24 -24.63 12.84
CA MET A 184 -7.03 -23.80 11.93
C MET A 184 -6.78 -24.19 10.47
N THR A 185 -5.53 -24.15 10.03
CA THR A 185 -5.18 -24.37 8.63
C THR A 185 -5.44 -25.81 8.18
N GLU A 186 -5.31 -26.80 9.07
CA GLU A 186 -5.63 -28.19 8.76
C GLU A 186 -7.13 -28.41 8.50
N LYS A 187 -8.01 -27.84 9.34
CA LYS A 187 -9.48 -27.93 9.15
C LYS A 187 -9.97 -27.27 7.87
N LEU A 188 -9.18 -26.34 7.32
CA LEU A 188 -9.48 -25.60 6.11
C LEU A 188 -8.68 -26.07 4.89
N LYS A 189 -7.89 -27.14 4.98
CA LYS A 189 -6.96 -27.56 3.91
C LYS A 189 -7.60 -27.89 2.56
N ASP A 190 -8.88 -28.24 2.55
CA ASP A 190 -9.63 -28.62 1.35
C ASP A 190 -10.52 -27.48 0.81
N ARG A 191 -10.38 -26.25 1.33
CA ARG A 191 -11.19 -25.08 0.94
C ARG A 191 -10.49 -24.23 -0.14
N PRO A 192 -10.76 -24.45 -1.44
CA PRO A 192 -10.09 -23.69 -2.51
C PRO A 192 -10.42 -22.20 -2.50
N GLU A 193 -11.42 -21.76 -1.72
CA GLU A 193 -11.75 -20.34 -1.56
C GLU A 193 -10.63 -19.57 -0.85
N ILE A 194 -9.81 -20.23 -0.04
CA ILE A 194 -8.60 -19.62 0.49
C ILE A 194 -7.54 -19.61 -0.61
N MET A 195 -7.07 -18.42 -0.96
CA MET A 195 -5.98 -18.25 -1.93
C MET A 195 -4.63 -18.55 -1.27
N LEU A 196 -4.38 -17.93 -0.12
CA LEU A 196 -3.15 -18.08 0.64
C LEU A 196 -3.37 -17.75 2.12
N TRP A 197 -2.54 -18.31 2.98
CA TRP A 197 -2.44 -17.94 4.38
C TRP A 197 -1.35 -16.91 4.57
N GLU A 198 -1.66 -15.85 5.31
CA GLU A 198 -0.68 -14.87 5.73
C GLU A 198 -0.34 -15.08 7.20
N LEU A 199 0.94 -15.28 7.52
CA LEU A 199 1.33 -15.67 8.88
C LEU A 199 1.05 -14.55 9.90
N VAL A 200 1.43 -13.31 9.57
CA VAL A 200 1.29 -12.16 10.47
C VAL A 200 1.10 -10.90 9.63
N ASN A 201 0.20 -10.01 10.02
CA ASN A 201 0.10 -8.68 9.43
C ASN A 201 1.29 -7.84 9.91
N GLU A 202 2.09 -7.35 8.96
CA GLU A 202 3.20 -6.42 9.18
C GLU A 202 4.17 -6.86 10.30
N PRO A 203 4.74 -8.08 10.25
CA PRO A 203 5.58 -8.58 11.32
C PRO A 203 6.87 -7.77 11.46
N GLU A 204 7.33 -7.60 12.69
CA GLU A 204 8.44 -6.72 13.03
C GLU A 204 9.19 -7.26 14.26
N THR A 205 10.53 -7.32 14.19
CA THR A 205 11.44 -7.60 15.32
C THR A 205 12.77 -6.89 15.09
N GLU A 206 13.64 -6.75 16.08
CA GLU A 206 15.03 -6.27 15.85
C GLU A 206 15.96 -7.40 15.39
N GLU A 207 15.54 -8.66 15.54
CA GLU A 207 16.40 -9.85 15.37
C GLU A 207 16.01 -10.65 14.11
N PHE A 208 16.73 -10.44 13.00
CA PHE A 208 16.46 -11.12 11.72
C PHE A 208 16.39 -12.66 11.86
N GLU A 209 17.31 -13.26 12.61
CA GLU A 209 17.35 -14.71 12.81
C GLU A 209 16.10 -15.25 13.53
N SER A 210 15.49 -14.46 14.43
CA SER A 210 14.23 -14.82 15.08
C SER A 210 13.08 -14.80 14.07
N MET A 211 13.01 -13.76 13.22
CA MET A 211 12.01 -13.69 12.14
C MET A 211 12.16 -14.85 11.14
N TYR A 212 13.40 -15.15 10.74
CA TYR A 212 13.70 -16.25 9.83
C TYR A 212 13.30 -17.60 10.44
N HIS A 213 13.70 -17.84 11.69
CA HIS A 213 13.37 -19.08 12.42
C HIS A 213 11.85 -19.25 12.56
N PHE A 214 11.12 -18.21 13.00
CA PHE A 214 9.67 -18.19 13.06
C PHE A 214 9.05 -18.53 11.70
N SER A 215 9.41 -17.78 10.66
CA SER A 215 8.82 -17.88 9.33
C SER A 215 9.02 -19.26 8.74
N LYS A 216 10.24 -19.81 8.85
CA LYS A 216 10.57 -21.15 8.37
C LYS A 216 9.80 -22.22 9.16
N THR A 217 9.87 -22.19 10.48
CA THR A 217 9.26 -23.21 11.35
C THR A 217 7.76 -23.30 11.15
N VAL A 218 7.07 -22.15 11.16
CA VAL A 218 5.61 -22.11 11.00
C VAL A 218 5.20 -22.53 9.59
N SER A 219 5.81 -21.97 8.54
CA SER A 219 5.41 -22.28 7.16
C SER A 219 5.69 -23.75 6.81
N GLU A 220 6.84 -24.32 7.21
CA GLU A 220 7.14 -25.74 6.99
C GLU A 220 6.16 -26.66 7.75
N ALA A 221 5.74 -26.28 8.96
CA ALA A 221 4.76 -27.03 9.73
C ALA A 221 3.38 -27.02 9.06
N ILE A 222 2.90 -25.86 8.60
CA ILE A 222 1.63 -25.74 7.86
C ILE A 222 1.68 -26.58 6.59
N LYS A 223 2.78 -26.54 5.81
CA LYS A 223 2.90 -27.32 4.57
C LYS A 223 2.78 -28.82 4.77
N LYS A 224 3.12 -29.36 5.95
CA LYS A 224 2.97 -30.79 6.26
C LYS A 224 1.51 -31.20 6.42
N THR A 225 0.65 -30.35 6.98
CA THR A 225 -0.77 -30.66 7.25
C THR A 225 -1.72 -30.07 6.20
N ASN A 226 -1.29 -29.01 5.52
CA ASN A 226 -2.02 -28.28 4.50
C ASN A 226 -1.12 -28.00 3.28
N PRO A 227 -0.96 -28.99 2.38
CA PRO A 227 -0.12 -28.85 1.18
C PRO A 227 -0.81 -28.07 0.05
N ASN A 228 -2.11 -27.79 0.16
CA ASN A 228 -2.90 -27.22 -0.93
C ASN A 228 -2.75 -25.70 -1.05
N HIS A 229 -2.70 -24.99 0.08
CA HIS A 229 -2.68 -23.54 0.11
C HIS A 229 -1.28 -22.95 -0.06
N LEU A 230 -1.23 -21.75 -0.62
CA LEU A 230 -0.03 -20.92 -0.61
C LEU A 230 0.16 -20.29 0.78
N ILE A 231 1.40 -19.92 1.11
CA ILE A 231 1.77 -19.23 2.35
C ILE A 231 2.58 -17.99 2.00
N SER A 232 2.22 -16.87 2.63
CA SER A 232 2.98 -15.61 2.63
C SER A 232 3.22 -15.19 4.08
N LEU A 233 4.23 -14.34 4.29
CA LEU A 233 4.53 -13.82 5.61
C LEU A 233 3.61 -12.66 6.01
N GLY A 234 3.36 -11.68 5.12
CA GLY A 234 2.60 -10.46 5.39
C GLY A 234 3.43 -9.21 5.64
N THR A 235 4.65 -9.15 5.08
CA THR A 235 5.57 -8.01 5.25
C THR A 235 5.12 -6.74 4.54
N ILE A 236 5.53 -5.59 5.07
CA ILE A 236 5.44 -4.29 4.38
C ILE A 236 6.47 -4.22 3.24
N GLY A 237 7.68 -4.75 3.44
CA GLY A 237 8.78 -4.76 2.47
C GLY A 237 9.42 -3.39 2.18
N GLY A 238 8.71 -2.27 2.37
CA GLY A 238 9.23 -0.92 2.15
C GLY A 238 9.72 -0.23 3.42
N ILE A 239 9.49 1.10 3.49
CA ILE A 239 9.91 1.92 4.64
C ILE A 239 9.05 1.65 5.89
N GLY A 240 7.80 1.23 5.68
CA GLY A 240 6.83 1.06 6.75
C GLY A 240 6.05 2.35 7.09
N ASP A 241 4.95 2.17 7.79
CA ASP A 241 4.08 3.26 8.28
C ASP A 241 4.76 4.08 9.40
N LYS A 242 5.66 3.46 10.14
CA LYS A 242 6.52 4.04 11.17
C LYS A 242 7.97 3.90 10.69
N PHE A 243 8.89 4.78 11.10
CA PHE A 243 10.33 4.59 10.89
C PHE A 243 10.86 3.38 11.68
N GLY A 244 10.23 2.21 11.59
CA GLY A 244 10.36 1.09 12.52
C GLY A 244 11.75 0.48 12.60
N SER A 245 11.83 -0.59 13.38
CA SER A 245 13.02 -1.41 13.65
C SER A 245 13.75 -1.85 12.37
N GLN A 246 14.95 -2.44 12.52
CA GLN A 246 15.69 -2.99 11.37
C GLN A 246 14.92 -4.00 10.51
N LEU A 247 13.74 -4.50 10.95
CA LEU A 247 12.87 -5.39 10.15
C LEU A 247 11.58 -4.74 9.64
N SER A 248 11.12 -3.60 10.17
CA SER A 248 10.17 -2.75 9.44
C SER A 248 10.82 -2.20 8.16
N ARG A 249 12.16 -2.20 8.16
CA ARG A 249 13.08 -1.85 7.08
C ARG A 249 13.80 -3.11 6.60
N LEU A 250 13.10 -4.13 6.12
CA LEU A 250 13.81 -5.22 5.44
C LEU A 250 14.75 -4.57 4.42
N SER A 251 16.06 -4.59 4.71
CA SER A 251 17.02 -4.34 3.66
C SER A 251 16.65 -5.33 2.56
N THR A 252 16.86 -4.93 1.32
CA THR A 252 16.53 -5.79 0.19
C THR A 252 17.26 -7.14 0.29
N GLU A 253 18.39 -7.19 1.01
CA GLU A 253 19.04 -8.44 1.44
C GLU A 253 18.21 -9.28 2.42
N SER A 254 17.69 -8.72 3.51
CA SER A 254 16.83 -9.43 4.47
C SER A 254 15.54 -9.91 3.81
N PHE A 255 14.92 -9.09 2.94
CA PHE A 255 13.76 -9.51 2.15
C PHE A 255 14.07 -10.72 1.28
N ARG A 256 15.22 -10.68 0.57
CA ARG A 256 15.69 -11.81 -0.25
C ARG A 256 15.93 -13.07 0.57
N LYS A 257 16.63 -12.97 1.71
CA LYS A 257 16.91 -14.13 2.57
C LYS A 257 15.63 -14.74 3.13
N LEU A 258 14.68 -13.90 3.54
CA LEU A 258 13.42 -14.34 4.14
C LEU A 258 12.52 -15.04 3.12
N TYR A 259 12.29 -14.43 1.95
CA TYR A 259 11.46 -15.04 0.91
C TYR A 259 12.16 -16.13 0.09
N ALA A 260 13.46 -16.37 0.31
CA ALA A 260 14.15 -17.57 -0.18
C ALA A 260 13.74 -18.85 0.59
N ILE A 261 13.02 -18.74 1.71
CA ILE A 261 12.45 -19.90 2.41
C ILE A 261 11.51 -20.66 1.46
N PRO A 262 11.76 -21.96 1.17
CA PRO A 262 10.97 -22.69 0.16
C PRO A 262 9.48 -22.81 0.47
N SER A 263 9.13 -22.93 1.76
CA SER A 263 7.75 -23.08 2.24
C SER A 263 6.93 -21.78 2.24
N LEU A 264 7.55 -20.62 1.98
CA LEU A 264 6.83 -19.38 1.66
C LEU A 264 6.63 -19.29 0.15
N ASP A 265 5.42 -19.46 -0.34
CA ASP A 265 5.16 -19.56 -1.79
C ASP A 265 5.02 -18.22 -2.49
N ALA A 266 4.66 -17.16 -1.74
CA ALA A 266 4.40 -15.83 -2.26
C ALA A 266 5.05 -14.75 -1.39
N ALA A 267 5.41 -13.63 -2.02
CA ALA A 267 5.93 -12.45 -1.36
C ALA A 267 4.85 -11.37 -1.21
N SER A 268 4.93 -10.57 -0.14
CA SER A 268 3.99 -9.48 0.12
C SER A 268 4.74 -8.18 0.41
N ILE A 269 4.19 -7.08 -0.08
CA ILE A 269 4.61 -5.72 0.29
C ILE A 269 3.37 -4.88 0.59
N HIS A 270 3.51 -3.80 1.33
CA HIS A 270 2.48 -2.78 1.51
C HIS A 270 2.96 -1.46 0.89
N ASN A 271 2.03 -0.65 0.39
CA ASN A 271 2.34 0.60 -0.28
C ASN A 271 1.46 1.76 0.20
N TYR A 272 1.95 2.48 1.20
CA TYR A 272 1.39 3.77 1.64
C TYR A 272 2.30 4.94 1.25
N SER A 273 3.11 4.78 0.19
CA SER A 273 4.13 5.75 -0.19
C SER A 273 3.56 7.06 -0.69
N TYR A 274 2.35 7.06 -1.28
CA TYR A 274 1.80 8.22 -1.98
C TYR A 274 1.70 9.46 -1.09
N ASP A 275 1.16 9.26 0.10
CA ASP A 275 0.94 10.30 1.09
C ASP A 275 2.12 10.48 2.06
N ALA A 276 3.18 9.68 1.91
CA ALA A 276 4.27 9.60 2.86
C ALA A 276 5.22 10.79 2.76
N THR A 277 5.35 11.54 3.86
CA THR A 277 6.37 12.58 4.00
C THR A 277 7.29 12.31 5.19
N LEU A 278 8.50 12.87 5.18
CA LEU A 278 9.43 12.74 6.30
C LEU A 278 8.82 13.27 7.61
N LEU A 279 8.14 14.41 7.55
CA LEU A 279 7.54 15.06 8.72
C LEU A 279 6.33 14.29 9.25
N GLU A 280 5.49 13.72 8.40
CA GLU A 280 4.43 12.84 8.85
C GLU A 280 4.99 11.61 9.57
N ARG A 281 6.04 10.98 9.03
CA ARG A 281 6.66 9.84 9.70
C ARG A 281 7.29 10.23 11.04
N LEU A 282 7.80 11.46 11.18
CA LEU A 282 8.32 11.97 12.45
C LEU A 282 7.20 12.24 13.46
N ASP A 283 6.04 12.76 13.00
CA ASP A 283 4.84 12.87 13.84
C ASP A 283 4.45 11.51 14.40
N ILE A 284 4.31 10.52 13.52
CA ILE A 284 3.95 9.16 13.90
C ILE A 284 4.94 8.63 14.94
N LEU A 285 6.25 8.69 14.67
CA LEU A 285 7.29 8.23 15.59
C LEU A 285 7.19 8.91 16.98
N ALA A 286 7.00 10.23 17.00
CA ALA A 286 6.88 10.99 18.25
C ALA A 286 5.63 10.58 19.04
N ARG A 287 4.48 10.39 18.38
CA ARG A 287 3.25 9.92 19.06
C ARG A 287 3.40 8.53 19.67
N PHE A 288 4.07 7.60 18.98
CA PHE A 288 4.33 6.26 19.50
C PHE A 288 5.34 6.25 20.66
N SER A 289 6.23 7.24 20.71
CA SER A 289 7.19 7.43 21.80
C SER A 289 6.59 8.16 23.02
N GLY A 290 5.29 8.45 23.01
CA GLY A 290 4.60 9.22 24.05
C GLY A 290 4.83 10.73 23.97
N GLU A 291 5.54 11.22 22.96
CA GLU A 291 5.85 12.64 22.74
C GLU A 291 4.77 13.35 21.92
N HIS A 292 3.52 13.27 22.38
CA HIS A 292 2.34 13.74 21.63
C HIS A 292 2.42 15.21 21.19
N GLU A 293 3.01 16.10 22.01
CA GLU A 293 3.18 17.51 21.65
C GLU A 293 4.18 17.72 20.51
N LYS A 294 5.30 16.99 20.50
CA LYS A 294 6.28 17.04 19.41
C LYS A 294 5.67 16.47 18.13
N GLY A 295 4.92 15.38 18.24
CA GLY A 295 4.18 14.82 17.11
C GLY A 295 3.24 15.84 16.46
N ALA A 296 2.44 16.54 17.28
CA ALA A 296 1.53 17.58 16.81
C ALA A 296 2.27 18.75 16.11
N GLN A 297 3.50 19.08 16.51
CA GLN A 297 4.31 20.09 15.83
C GLN A 297 4.77 19.62 14.45
N PHE A 298 5.27 18.38 14.34
CA PHE A 298 5.64 17.79 13.06
C PHE A 298 4.44 17.70 12.11
N GLY A 299 3.28 17.29 12.61
CA GLY A 299 2.05 17.24 11.81
C GLY A 299 1.63 18.62 11.27
N LYS A 300 1.74 19.69 12.06
CA LYS A 300 1.47 21.07 11.59
C LYS A 300 2.47 21.52 10.53
N ALA A 301 3.76 21.22 10.74
CA ALA A 301 4.81 21.55 9.77
C ALA A 301 4.61 20.80 8.45
N ASP A 302 4.23 19.53 8.52
CA ASP A 302 3.89 18.73 7.35
C ASP A 302 2.76 19.34 6.55
N GLN A 303 1.66 19.74 7.20
CA GLN A 303 0.50 20.33 6.51
C GLN A 303 0.89 21.55 5.65
N VAL A 304 1.84 22.36 6.12
CA VAL A 304 2.35 23.53 5.41
C VAL A 304 3.29 23.13 4.26
N LEU A 305 4.24 22.23 4.53
CA LEU A 305 5.29 21.87 3.57
C LEU A 305 4.78 20.95 2.45
N SER A 306 3.87 20.02 2.78
CA SER A 306 3.25 19.13 1.81
C SER A 306 2.20 19.82 0.95
N TRP A 307 1.72 21.02 1.31
CA TRP A 307 0.74 21.77 0.51
C TRP A 307 1.24 22.05 -0.90
N ALA A 308 2.46 22.57 -1.05
CA ALA A 308 3.02 22.91 -2.36
C ALA A 308 3.22 21.66 -3.23
N SER A 309 3.74 20.57 -2.64
CA SER A 309 3.89 19.27 -3.32
C SER A 309 2.53 18.77 -3.82
N ARG A 310 1.50 18.78 -2.96
CA ARG A 310 0.14 18.37 -3.33
C ARG A 310 -0.44 19.20 -4.46
N LYS A 311 -0.15 20.51 -4.52
CA LYS A 311 -0.60 21.35 -5.64
C LYS A 311 0.05 20.96 -6.96
N VAL A 312 1.33 20.63 -6.95
CA VAL A 312 2.06 20.16 -8.13
C VAL A 312 1.55 18.79 -8.57
N ASP A 313 1.38 17.86 -7.63
CA ASP A 313 0.82 16.53 -7.89
C ASP A 313 -0.61 16.63 -8.47
N ASN A 314 -1.47 17.44 -7.86
CA ASN A 314 -2.84 17.65 -8.36
C ASN A 314 -2.85 18.30 -9.74
N TRP A 315 -1.95 19.26 -10.00
CA TRP A 315 -1.83 19.86 -11.33
C TRP A 315 -1.39 18.82 -12.36
N ALA A 316 -0.40 18.00 -12.05
CA ALA A 316 0.07 16.95 -12.96
C ALA A 316 -1.01 15.88 -13.21
N LEU A 317 -1.70 15.47 -12.15
CA LEU A 317 -2.79 14.49 -12.24
C LEU A 317 -3.94 15.01 -13.10
N ASN A 318 -4.35 16.26 -12.89
CA ASN A 318 -5.52 16.82 -13.57
C ASN A 318 -5.22 17.32 -14.99
N THR A 319 -4.01 17.83 -15.22
CA THR A 319 -3.64 18.44 -16.51
C THR A 319 -3.00 17.43 -17.45
N LEU A 320 -2.13 16.59 -16.91
CA LEU A 320 -1.30 15.68 -17.70
C LEU A 320 -1.77 14.22 -17.58
N GLY A 321 -2.60 13.91 -16.58
CA GLY A 321 -3.12 12.56 -16.35
C GLY A 321 -2.10 11.63 -15.72
N VAL A 322 -1.16 12.17 -14.94
CA VAL A 322 0.02 11.41 -14.48
C VAL A 322 0.39 11.69 -13.05
N GLN A 323 1.28 10.85 -12.52
CA GLN A 323 1.75 10.91 -11.16
C GLN A 323 3.26 11.21 -11.15
N ILE A 324 3.65 12.37 -10.62
CA ILE A 324 5.07 12.75 -10.57
C ILE A 324 5.81 11.84 -9.60
N GLN A 325 6.94 11.29 -10.06
CA GLN A 325 7.84 10.49 -9.26
C GLN A 325 9.13 11.26 -9.02
N ASN A 326 9.36 11.67 -7.77
CA ASN A 326 10.58 12.34 -7.36
C ASN A 326 11.40 11.41 -6.46
N PRO A 327 12.52 10.84 -6.93
CA PRO A 327 13.33 9.89 -6.17
C PRO A 327 13.97 10.50 -4.91
N LEU A 328 14.01 11.82 -4.80
CA LEU A 328 14.53 12.53 -3.63
C LEU A 328 13.48 12.68 -2.50
N THR A 329 12.24 12.27 -2.74
CA THR A 329 11.19 12.26 -1.72
C THR A 329 11.14 10.92 -1.00
N LEU A 330 10.56 10.91 0.20
CA LEU A 330 10.32 9.66 0.94
C LEU A 330 9.49 8.66 0.10
N ARG A 331 8.48 9.17 -0.61
CA ARG A 331 7.69 8.44 -1.58
C ARG A 331 8.56 7.77 -2.66
N GLY A 332 9.43 8.53 -3.31
CA GLY A 332 10.30 8.00 -4.37
C GLY A 332 11.29 6.95 -3.87
N ARG A 333 11.83 7.11 -2.65
CA ARG A 333 12.68 6.09 -2.01
C ARG A 333 11.92 4.81 -1.69
N TRP A 334 10.71 4.92 -1.15
CA TRP A 334 9.85 3.75 -0.90
C TRP A 334 9.53 3.04 -2.22
N ASP A 335 9.16 3.81 -3.25
CA ASP A 335 8.88 3.25 -4.58
C ASP A 335 10.10 2.50 -5.14
N GLN A 336 11.32 3.03 -4.97
CA GLN A 336 12.57 2.33 -5.34
C GLN A 336 12.73 1.00 -4.59
N MET A 337 12.55 0.98 -3.27
CA MET A 337 12.62 -0.25 -2.47
C MET A 337 11.58 -1.28 -2.91
N ASN A 338 10.35 -0.83 -3.21
CA ASN A 338 9.31 -1.71 -3.73
C ASN A 338 9.71 -2.31 -5.09
N GLN A 339 10.33 -1.55 -5.99
CA GLN A 339 10.84 -2.09 -7.25
C GLN A 339 11.93 -3.15 -7.02
N GLU A 340 12.86 -2.91 -6.11
CA GLU A 340 13.90 -3.89 -5.75
C GLU A 340 13.28 -5.18 -5.17
N ASN A 341 12.28 -5.07 -4.30
CA ASN A 341 11.57 -6.24 -3.74
C ASN A 341 10.78 -7.01 -4.80
N ILE A 342 10.18 -6.32 -5.78
CA ILE A 342 9.51 -6.94 -6.91
C ILE A 342 10.51 -7.74 -7.74
N GLN A 343 11.68 -7.17 -8.03
CA GLN A 343 12.75 -7.90 -8.74
C GLN A 343 13.23 -9.11 -7.94
N ILE A 344 13.42 -8.97 -6.62
CA ILE A 344 13.82 -10.09 -5.75
C ILE A 344 12.79 -11.22 -5.79
N ALA A 345 11.51 -10.92 -5.71
CA ALA A 345 10.46 -11.93 -5.77
C ALA A 345 10.47 -12.67 -7.12
N GLN A 346 10.68 -11.94 -8.23
CA GLN A 346 10.85 -12.52 -9.56
C GLN A 346 12.07 -13.45 -9.63
N ASP A 347 13.23 -13.01 -9.14
CA ASP A 347 14.46 -13.80 -9.11
C ASP A 347 14.28 -15.11 -8.32
N LEU A 348 13.48 -15.07 -7.24
CA LEU A 348 13.17 -16.21 -6.38
C LEU A 348 12.03 -17.08 -6.92
N GLY A 349 11.41 -16.73 -8.05
CA GLY A 349 10.25 -17.43 -8.59
C GLY A 349 9.03 -17.37 -7.66
N LYS A 350 8.85 -16.27 -6.93
CA LYS A 350 7.73 -16.03 -6.01
C LYS A 350 6.78 -14.98 -6.61
N PRO A 351 5.48 -15.25 -6.76
CA PRO A 351 4.51 -14.21 -7.05
C PRO A 351 4.48 -13.21 -5.90
N LEU A 352 4.43 -11.92 -6.26
CA LEU A 352 4.32 -10.83 -5.30
C LEU A 352 2.97 -10.13 -5.40
N TYR A 353 2.36 -9.86 -4.25
CA TYR A 353 1.16 -9.05 -4.12
C TYR A 353 1.37 -7.85 -3.19
N ILE A 354 0.64 -6.78 -3.48
CA ILE A 354 0.51 -5.65 -2.55
C ILE A 354 -0.63 -6.00 -1.59
N GLY A 355 -0.28 -6.30 -0.34
CA GLY A 355 -1.21 -6.71 0.73
C GLY A 355 -2.07 -5.56 1.23
N GLU A 356 -1.53 -4.34 1.20
CA GLU A 356 -2.24 -3.13 1.57
C GLU A 356 -1.74 -1.94 0.75
N VAL A 357 -2.66 -1.10 0.30
CA VAL A 357 -2.37 0.16 -0.39
C VAL A 357 -3.55 1.12 -0.22
N GLY A 358 -3.25 2.38 0.04
CA GLY A 358 -4.27 3.40 0.30
C GLY A 358 -3.84 4.78 -0.17
N PHE A 359 -4.85 5.61 -0.42
CA PHE A 359 -4.71 7.04 -0.68
C PHE A 359 -5.61 7.79 0.30
N LYS A 360 -5.09 8.83 0.97
CA LYS A 360 -5.85 9.56 1.98
C LYS A 360 -7.15 10.15 1.42
N GLN A 361 -8.20 10.19 2.25
CA GLN A 361 -9.51 10.78 1.93
C GLN A 361 -9.43 12.24 1.46
N THR A 362 -8.37 12.98 1.83
CA THR A 362 -8.13 14.36 1.39
C THR A 362 -8.02 14.53 -0.12
N HIS A 363 -7.77 13.46 -0.87
CA HIS A 363 -7.73 13.48 -2.34
C HIS A 363 -9.11 13.45 -3.00
N GLY A 364 -10.19 13.17 -2.25
CA GLY A 364 -11.56 13.22 -2.77
C GLY A 364 -11.73 12.39 -4.05
N GLU A 365 -12.27 13.02 -5.10
CA GLU A 365 -12.53 12.39 -6.40
C GLU A 365 -11.26 11.97 -7.16
N ASP A 366 -10.10 12.56 -6.83
CA ASP A 366 -8.83 12.21 -7.49
C ASP A 366 -8.33 10.81 -7.12
N ARG A 367 -8.86 10.20 -6.05
CA ARG A 367 -8.53 8.80 -5.66
C ARG A 367 -8.78 7.80 -6.77
N GLN A 368 -9.78 8.01 -7.64
CA GLN A 368 -10.01 7.13 -8.80
C GLN A 368 -8.87 7.18 -9.82
N LYS A 369 -8.36 8.39 -10.10
CA LYS A 369 -7.25 8.59 -11.04
C LYS A 369 -5.96 8.00 -10.47
N LEU A 370 -5.69 8.25 -9.19
CA LEU A 370 -4.55 7.70 -8.47
C LEU A 370 -4.58 6.17 -8.49
N LEU A 371 -5.72 5.58 -8.14
CA LEU A 371 -5.90 4.13 -8.17
C LEU A 371 -5.60 3.54 -9.55
N ARG A 372 -6.13 4.16 -10.60
CA ARG A 372 -5.93 3.71 -11.97
C ARG A 372 -4.45 3.72 -12.37
N LEU A 373 -3.74 4.80 -12.06
CA LEU A 373 -2.32 4.95 -12.36
C LEU A 373 -1.45 3.97 -11.55
N ASP A 374 -1.74 3.81 -10.26
CA ASP A 374 -0.95 2.98 -9.35
C ASP A 374 -1.11 1.48 -9.65
N ILE A 375 -2.32 1.02 -9.96
CA ILE A 375 -2.54 -0.35 -10.44
C ILE A 375 -1.74 -0.57 -11.73
N ALA A 376 -1.82 0.34 -12.71
CA ALA A 376 -1.10 0.20 -13.96
C ALA A 376 0.41 0.04 -13.74
N ARG A 377 0.99 0.93 -12.93
CA ARG A 377 2.43 0.92 -12.60
C ARG A 377 2.82 -0.37 -11.88
N SER A 378 2.08 -0.75 -10.84
CA SER A 378 2.36 -1.95 -10.05
C SER A 378 2.29 -3.21 -10.92
N MET A 379 1.26 -3.31 -11.75
CA MET A 379 1.05 -4.46 -12.64
C MET A 379 2.12 -4.55 -13.74
N GLN A 380 2.62 -3.42 -14.26
CA GLN A 380 3.74 -3.39 -15.21
C GLN A 380 5.08 -3.77 -14.56
N ALA A 381 5.29 -3.41 -13.29
CA ALA A 381 6.47 -3.81 -12.53
C ALA A 381 6.53 -5.32 -12.25
N GLY A 382 5.39 -6.02 -12.35
CA GLY A 382 5.28 -7.47 -12.18
C GLY A 382 4.49 -7.91 -10.94
N VAL A 383 3.84 -6.98 -10.24
CA VAL A 383 2.88 -7.31 -9.18
C VAL A 383 1.72 -8.13 -9.75
N GLN A 384 1.34 -9.19 -9.02
CA GLN A 384 0.29 -10.13 -9.42
C GLN A 384 -1.05 -9.84 -8.72
N GLY A 385 -1.03 -9.21 -7.55
CA GLY A 385 -2.22 -8.87 -6.76
C GLY A 385 -2.13 -7.49 -6.12
N TYR A 386 -3.23 -6.76 -6.07
CA TYR A 386 -3.29 -5.39 -5.54
C TYR A 386 -4.48 -5.23 -4.60
N THR A 387 -4.24 -5.02 -3.31
CA THR A 387 -5.31 -5.10 -2.29
C THR A 387 -5.51 -3.75 -1.59
N LEU A 388 -6.65 -3.11 -1.85
CA LEU A 388 -6.95 -1.80 -1.29
C LEU A 388 -7.18 -1.84 0.22
N TRP A 389 -6.66 -0.85 0.94
CA TRP A 389 -6.92 -0.63 2.36
C TRP A 389 -7.81 0.60 2.58
N SER A 390 -8.97 0.49 3.24
CA SER A 390 -9.80 -0.72 3.37
C SER A 390 -11.25 -0.40 2.99
N TYR A 391 -11.94 -1.34 2.33
CA TYR A 391 -13.27 -1.11 1.78
C TYR A 391 -14.34 -1.28 2.83
N GLN A 392 -15.23 -0.29 2.93
CA GLN A 392 -16.35 -0.31 3.86
C GLN A 392 -17.59 0.37 3.29
N ALA A 393 -18.35 -0.34 2.47
CA ALA A 393 -19.60 0.16 1.88
C ALA A 393 -20.56 0.83 2.89
N GLN A 394 -20.47 0.44 4.17
CA GLN A 394 -21.37 0.91 5.23
C GLN A 394 -20.75 1.97 6.15
N GLY A 395 -19.59 2.54 5.81
CA GLY A 395 -19.07 3.79 6.39
C GLY A 395 -18.51 3.70 7.83
N LYS A 396 -18.01 2.54 8.26
CA LYS A 396 -17.53 2.31 9.65
C LYS A 396 -16.00 2.34 9.81
N SER A 397 -15.25 2.87 8.84
CA SER A 397 -13.79 2.72 8.86
C SER A 397 -13.20 3.69 9.86
N MET A 398 -12.91 3.22 11.06
CA MET A 398 -12.04 3.89 11.99
C MET A 398 -10.63 3.28 11.87
N ASP A 399 -10.07 3.25 10.66
CA ASP A 399 -8.66 2.87 10.47
C ASP A 399 -7.69 3.89 11.11
N GLY A 400 -8.21 5.05 11.53
CA GLY A 400 -7.46 6.09 12.25
C GLY A 400 -6.43 6.83 11.40
N HIS A 401 -6.34 6.50 10.10
CA HIS A 401 -5.29 6.95 9.19
C HIS A 401 -5.83 7.50 7.86
N ASP A 402 -7.16 7.60 7.73
CA ASP A 402 -7.89 8.23 6.61
C ASP A 402 -7.66 7.54 5.25
N TYR A 403 -7.21 6.30 5.21
CA TYR A 403 -7.03 5.53 3.97
C TYR A 403 -8.30 4.78 3.54
N GLY A 404 -9.18 4.47 4.50
CA GLY A 404 -10.45 3.80 4.28
C GLY A 404 -11.32 4.45 3.21
N PHE A 405 -12.00 3.61 2.44
CA PHE A 405 -12.84 4.03 1.32
C PHE A 405 -14.20 3.34 1.36
N ASP A 406 -15.19 3.99 0.75
CA ASP A 406 -16.55 3.48 0.62
C ASP A 406 -17.18 3.88 -0.71
N ASP A 407 -18.49 3.67 -0.86
CA ASP A 407 -19.18 3.89 -2.13
C ASP A 407 -19.12 5.37 -2.59
N ARG A 408 -18.86 6.33 -1.67
CA ARG A 408 -18.68 7.76 -1.99
C ARG A 408 -17.42 8.02 -2.80
N ASP A 409 -16.41 7.16 -2.69
CA ASP A 409 -15.20 7.23 -3.51
C ASP A 409 -15.46 6.88 -4.98
N ASN A 410 -16.48 6.07 -5.24
CA ASN A 410 -16.80 5.55 -6.56
C ASN A 410 -15.58 4.84 -7.24
N LEU A 411 -14.85 3.99 -6.49
CA LEU A 411 -13.70 3.22 -7.03
C LEU A 411 -14.14 2.01 -7.89
N ALA A 412 -15.40 1.59 -7.79
CA ALA A 412 -15.94 0.40 -8.46
C ALA A 412 -15.67 0.34 -9.98
N PRO A 413 -15.82 1.44 -10.76
CA PRO A 413 -15.55 1.41 -12.19
C PRO A 413 -14.09 1.01 -12.51
N VAL A 414 -13.12 1.52 -11.74
CA VAL A 414 -11.70 1.21 -11.92
C VAL A 414 -11.41 -0.24 -11.56
N VAL A 415 -11.96 -0.72 -10.42
CA VAL A 415 -11.80 -2.10 -9.97
C VAL A 415 -12.37 -3.09 -10.98
N LYS A 416 -13.59 -2.84 -11.49
CA LYS A 416 -14.26 -3.68 -12.48
C LYS A 416 -13.47 -3.75 -13.78
N GLU A 417 -13.01 -2.61 -14.30
CA GLU A 417 -12.23 -2.55 -15.54
C GLU A 417 -10.97 -3.42 -15.45
N TRP A 418 -10.21 -3.31 -14.34
CA TRP A 418 -8.98 -4.08 -14.14
C TRP A 418 -9.24 -5.58 -13.96
N ASN A 419 -10.20 -5.97 -13.12
CA ASN A 419 -10.49 -7.39 -12.91
C ASN A 419 -11.16 -8.04 -14.14
N GLN A 420 -11.91 -7.28 -14.95
CA GLN A 420 -12.38 -7.72 -16.26
C GLN A 420 -11.22 -7.92 -17.24
N TYR A 421 -10.27 -6.99 -17.26
CA TYR A 421 -9.04 -7.13 -18.05
C TYR A 421 -8.27 -8.42 -17.67
N PHE A 422 -8.06 -8.67 -16.38
CA PHE A 422 -7.40 -9.90 -15.93
C PHE A 422 -8.19 -11.16 -16.27
N SER A 423 -9.51 -11.12 -16.13
CA SER A 423 -10.39 -12.24 -16.51
C SER A 423 -10.27 -12.55 -18.00
N ALA A 424 -10.26 -11.53 -18.86
CA ALA A 424 -10.12 -11.69 -20.29
C ALA A 424 -8.73 -12.25 -20.66
N GLN A 425 -7.66 -11.79 -19.99
CA GLN A 425 -6.31 -12.33 -20.17
C GLN A 425 -6.22 -13.81 -19.82
N ALA A 426 -6.87 -14.23 -18.72
CA ALA A 426 -6.87 -15.62 -18.28
C ALA A 426 -7.73 -16.54 -19.16
N ALA A 427 -8.78 -16.00 -19.81
CA ALA A 427 -9.69 -16.76 -20.65
C ALA A 427 -9.13 -17.09 -22.04
N ASP A 428 -8.43 -16.14 -22.66
CA ASP A 428 -7.89 -16.28 -24.01
C ASP A 428 -6.52 -15.55 -24.13
N PRO A 429 -5.40 -16.29 -24.12
CA PRO A 429 -4.06 -15.73 -24.25
C PRO A 429 -3.79 -15.02 -25.58
N GLU A 430 -4.49 -15.35 -26.66
CA GLU A 430 -4.34 -14.66 -27.95
C GLU A 430 -5.12 -13.35 -27.96
N LEU A 431 -6.33 -13.33 -27.39
CA LEU A 431 -7.07 -12.08 -27.15
C LEU A 431 -6.27 -11.14 -26.25
N ALA A 432 -5.60 -11.67 -25.22
CA ALA A 432 -4.78 -10.92 -24.28
C ALA A 432 -3.72 -10.05 -24.97
N LYS A 433 -3.14 -10.51 -26.09
CA LYS A 433 -2.14 -9.77 -26.88
C LYS A 433 -2.72 -8.54 -27.59
N SER A 434 -4.03 -8.51 -27.81
CA SER A 434 -4.76 -7.42 -28.49
C SER A 434 -5.52 -6.50 -27.54
N LEU A 435 -5.64 -6.86 -26.26
CA LEU A 435 -6.30 -6.04 -25.25
C LEU A 435 -5.47 -4.81 -24.95
N LYS A 436 -6.08 -3.63 -25.09
CA LYS A 436 -5.48 -2.39 -24.61
C LYS A 436 -5.39 -2.46 -23.08
N LEU A 437 -4.20 -2.22 -22.54
CA LEU A 437 -4.03 -2.02 -21.11
C LEU A 437 -4.99 -0.90 -20.67
N PRO A 438 -5.73 -1.05 -19.55
CA PRO A 438 -6.49 0.05 -18.97
C PRO A 438 -5.59 1.29 -18.86
N ALA A 439 -6.15 2.47 -19.15
CA ALA A 439 -5.37 3.71 -19.22
C ALA A 439 -4.49 3.84 -17.96
N GLY A 440 -3.17 3.97 -18.16
CA GLY A 440 -2.16 4.03 -17.11
C GLY A 440 -1.26 5.24 -17.27
N ASP A 441 -0.22 5.33 -16.44
CA ASP A 441 0.73 6.44 -16.47
C ASP A 441 1.47 6.51 -17.83
N ASN A 442 1.35 7.66 -18.51
CA ASN A 442 2.03 7.92 -19.78
C ASN A 442 3.53 8.28 -19.60
N PHE A 443 4.05 8.37 -18.36
CA PHE A 443 5.45 8.77 -18.06
C PHE A 443 6.36 7.66 -17.52
N SER A 444 6.09 6.38 -17.77
CA SER A 444 7.10 5.33 -17.54
C SER A 444 8.46 5.65 -18.20
N GLY A 445 8.48 6.46 -19.27
CA GLY A 445 9.69 7.02 -19.88
C GLY A 445 10.48 8.01 -19.02
N LEU A 446 9.85 8.82 -18.15
CA LEU A 446 10.57 9.68 -17.19
C LEU A 446 11.18 8.86 -16.05
N HIS A 447 10.56 7.73 -15.70
CA HIS A 447 11.14 6.76 -14.76
C HIS A 447 12.39 6.09 -15.35
N GLN A 448 12.36 5.73 -16.63
CA GLN A 448 13.52 5.21 -17.36
C GLN A 448 14.62 6.26 -17.53
N MET A 449 14.26 7.51 -17.85
CA MET A 449 15.22 8.62 -17.87
C MET A 449 15.79 8.91 -16.48
N GLY A 450 14.98 8.84 -15.41
CA GLY A 450 15.43 9.01 -14.02
C GLY A 450 16.41 7.91 -13.59
N ASN A 451 16.12 6.65 -13.90
CA ASN A 451 17.03 5.53 -13.65
C ASN A 451 18.31 5.62 -14.50
N ALA A 452 18.20 6.05 -15.76
CA ALA A 452 19.35 6.31 -16.62
C ALA A 452 20.20 7.46 -16.08
N ILE A 453 19.58 8.56 -15.65
CA ILE A 453 20.25 9.68 -14.99
C ILE A 453 20.87 9.24 -13.67
N GLN A 454 20.26 8.35 -12.88
CA GLN A 454 20.83 7.83 -11.64
C GLN A 454 22.05 6.94 -11.89
N SER A 455 22.02 6.08 -12.92
CA SER A 455 23.18 5.28 -13.35
C SER A 455 24.32 6.15 -13.92
N THR A 456 23.98 7.29 -14.53
CA THR A 456 24.94 8.26 -15.08
C THR A 456 25.46 9.22 -13.99
N ALA A 457 24.63 9.55 -13.01
CA ALA A 457 24.92 10.45 -11.89
C ALA A 457 25.73 9.79 -10.79
N GLN A 458 25.72 8.45 -10.65
CA GLN A 458 26.71 7.75 -9.82
C GLN A 458 28.16 8.07 -10.21
N GLY A 459 28.41 8.49 -11.47
CA GLY A 459 29.70 9.04 -11.90
C GLY A 459 29.93 10.54 -11.63
N ALA A 460 28.88 11.33 -11.36
CA ALA A 460 28.92 12.79 -11.25
C ALA A 460 28.54 13.35 -9.85
N VAL A 461 28.07 12.51 -8.93
CA VAL A 461 27.64 12.86 -7.55
C VAL A 461 28.77 13.38 -6.66
N SER A 462 30.05 13.27 -7.06
CA SER A 462 31.17 13.83 -6.29
C SER A 462 31.19 15.37 -6.22
N ILE A 463 30.46 16.07 -7.10
CA ILE A 463 30.54 17.54 -7.22
C ILE A 463 29.40 18.28 -6.48
N MET A 464 28.21 17.66 -6.34
CA MET A 464 27.06 18.27 -5.63
C MET A 464 27.08 18.10 -4.09
N ALA A 465 28.03 17.34 -3.55
CA ALA A 465 28.25 17.17 -2.10
C ALA A 465 28.61 18.49 -1.36
N THR A 466 28.94 19.55 -2.10
CA THR A 466 29.39 20.83 -1.52
C THR A 466 28.24 21.78 -1.19
N GLY A 467 27.11 21.69 -1.90
CA GLY A 467 25.92 22.53 -1.67
C GLY A 467 25.05 22.05 -0.50
N ALA A 468 24.93 20.73 -0.33
CA ALA A 468 24.23 20.13 0.80
C ALA A 468 24.87 20.47 2.16
N LYS A 469 26.19 20.74 2.19
CA LYS A 469 26.93 21.15 3.40
C LYS A 469 26.46 22.50 4.00
N GLN A 470 25.89 23.41 3.19
CA GLN A 470 25.41 24.70 3.71
C GLN A 470 24.01 24.62 4.33
N VAL A 471 23.12 23.77 3.80
CA VAL A 471 21.83 23.46 4.45
C VAL A 471 22.08 22.62 5.72
N TYR A 472 23.07 21.72 5.69
CA TYR A 472 23.53 20.89 6.81
C TYR A 472 23.99 21.71 8.03
N ARG A 473 24.76 22.79 7.84
CA ARG A 473 25.15 23.71 8.93
C ARG A 473 23.95 24.43 9.56
N GLY A 474 22.85 24.61 8.84
CA GLY A 474 21.61 25.19 9.38
C GLY A 474 20.90 24.22 10.34
N ILE A 475 20.99 22.92 10.08
CA ILE A 475 20.43 21.87 10.93
C ILE A 475 21.34 21.61 12.16
N GLU A 476 22.66 21.70 11.99
CA GLU A 476 23.66 21.57 13.06
C GLU A 476 23.54 22.66 14.15
N VAL A 477 23.00 23.84 13.79
CA VAL A 477 22.71 24.92 14.75
C VAL A 477 21.38 24.72 15.50
N LEU A 478 20.44 23.96 14.91
CA LEU A 478 19.20 23.53 15.56
C LEU A 478 19.42 22.35 16.53
N ASP A 479 20.41 21.50 16.23
CA ASP A 479 20.83 20.33 17.00
C ASP A 479 21.39 20.67 18.39
N ARG A 480 22.15 21.76 18.55
CA ARG A 480 22.66 22.19 19.88
C ARG A 480 21.59 22.66 20.87
N ARG A 481 20.32 22.75 20.46
CA ARG A 481 19.18 23.09 21.34
C ARG A 481 18.20 21.94 21.56
N LEU A 482 18.32 20.84 20.82
CA LEU A 482 17.42 19.69 20.87
C LEU A 482 18.26 18.43 21.09
N GLY A 483 18.72 18.23 22.33
CA GLY A 483 19.68 17.17 22.69
C GLY A 483 19.26 15.77 22.26
N ASP A 484 20.25 14.97 21.84
CA ASP A 484 20.29 13.50 21.68
C ASP A 484 19.06 12.78 21.08
N THR A 485 18.15 13.47 20.38
CA THR A 485 16.89 12.88 19.87
C THR A 485 16.85 12.71 18.35
N VAL A 486 17.95 12.93 17.64
CA VAL A 486 18.04 12.62 16.21
C VAL A 486 18.68 11.24 16.08
N PRO A 487 17.93 10.18 15.74
CA PRO A 487 18.50 8.86 15.62
C PRO A 487 19.56 8.86 14.50
N ASP A 488 20.61 8.05 14.64
CA ASP A 488 21.65 7.78 13.62
C ASP A 488 21.07 7.47 12.23
N LEU A 489 19.79 7.10 12.17
CA LEU A 489 18.93 7.03 10.99
C LEU A 489 19.03 8.23 10.04
N LEU A 490 19.02 9.47 10.54
CA LEU A 490 19.10 10.67 9.69
C LEU A 490 20.51 10.87 9.11
N TYR A 491 21.54 10.39 9.80
CA TYR A 491 22.93 10.39 9.33
C TYR A 491 23.17 9.32 8.26
N GLY A 492 22.51 8.16 8.34
CA GLY A 492 22.50 7.15 7.28
C GLY A 492 21.61 7.51 6.09
N TRP A 493 20.57 8.31 6.29
CA TRP A 493 19.64 8.78 5.25
C TRP A 493 20.28 9.77 4.24
N LEU A 494 21.39 10.41 4.62
CA LEU A 494 22.07 11.47 3.87
C LEU A 494 23.42 11.08 3.24
N ASN A 495 23.94 9.88 3.51
CA ASN A 495 25.22 9.38 2.97
C ASN A 495 25.03 8.43 1.79
#